data_AF-A0A1Z4M3I1-F1
#
_entry.id   AF-A0A1Z4M3I1-F1
#
_cell.length_a   1.000
_cell.length_b   1.000
_cell.length_c   1.000
_cell.angle_alpha   90.00
_cell.angle_beta   90.00
_cell.angle_gamma   90.00
#
_symmetry.space_group_name_H-M   'P 1'
#
loop_
_entity.id
_entity.type
_entity.pdbx_description
1 polymer ?
#
loop_
_entity_poly.entity_id
_entity_poly.type
_entity_poly.pdbx_seq_one_letter_code
_entity_poly.pdbx_strand_id
1 'polypeptide(L)'
;MSKAVQEKVNELFEATKNLKTFEEMQPHCDDFNNWIKENTTYSQESLGTVLSRVGFYKKFKGLPLEQEVNAVSVPKLDKDGNQVGTELKHYVLTQCGLTKKDWEVRNTTTRATDRLSNGNEIDPEQYLEVVGKLLSSDDPHELAVGLIASTGRRPHEILARAKFTPIEGEDYQVMFEGQGKKRGEKPVFKIATLYPADYIIKIHTALLKEPSTKALLKEVKAEFPKDTVAQNRRIDSRRNGSVNRVVRAYFGDKDDSSPVLAIRHGEEQDNCKALRAAYAALATERDCPKSVGEKMLHAARLLGHYVGEKPTDSSLRQTVTTLGYLDYYTTKSVPFPNNLVEDKQPKTNVRVFVDDLKAIKELQEKWELPNQQTTVKNLIELAQKAKELEEKLLDTQAQLEEFKNQQLQETDTETMENLESTISRILDEKLSRLMPQLQQGESNSTNNKTAKSKPKEDDTDWESMSSEELKQNKSRGAAEEKLRRSYLAITNHNDHKARDNNGQPDTNQMWVINNQALRQLSGCNGMLVKDWMERHKTAIDDHNNKYGLGIYHNKGRGDITEAIN
;
A
#
# COMPACT_ATOMS: atom_id res chain seq x y z
N MET A 1 21.02 -12.69 2.33
CA MET A 1 22.29 -12.25 1.71
C MET A 1 22.93 -11.01 2.36
N SER A 2 22.20 -9.94 2.73
CA SER A 2 22.84 -8.73 3.28
C SER A 2 23.58 -8.94 4.61
N LYS A 3 23.14 -9.90 5.43
CA LYS A 3 23.79 -10.27 6.69
C LYS A 3 25.16 -10.92 6.47
N ALA A 4 25.27 -11.85 5.51
CA ALA A 4 26.54 -12.47 5.15
C ALA A 4 27.57 -11.43 4.65
N VAL A 5 27.14 -10.46 3.83
CA VAL A 5 28.04 -9.35 3.42
C VAL A 5 28.44 -8.48 4.62
N GLN A 6 27.52 -8.23 5.55
CA GLN A 6 27.84 -7.47 6.77
C GLN A 6 28.87 -8.21 7.64
N GLU A 7 28.71 -9.53 7.81
CA GLU A 7 29.66 -10.39 8.52
C GLU A 7 31.03 -10.36 7.82
N LYS A 8 31.06 -10.54 6.49
CA LYS A 8 32.31 -10.48 5.73
C LYS A 8 32.99 -9.11 5.78
N VAL A 9 32.21 -8.01 5.78
CA VAL A 9 32.74 -6.66 5.99
C VAL A 9 33.31 -6.49 7.40
N ASN A 10 32.70 -7.11 8.41
CA ASN A 10 33.24 -7.10 9.77
C ASN A 10 34.54 -7.90 9.87
N GLU A 11 34.61 -9.09 9.26
CA GLU A 11 35.83 -9.90 9.18
C GLU A 11 36.96 -9.12 8.53
N LEU A 12 36.70 -8.52 7.36
CA LEU A 12 37.67 -7.68 6.66
C LEU A 12 38.14 -6.52 7.54
N PHE A 13 37.20 -5.82 8.21
CA PHE A 13 37.54 -4.70 9.09
C PHE A 13 38.42 -5.14 10.26
N GLU A 14 38.08 -6.23 10.94
CA GLU A 14 38.86 -6.74 12.06
C GLU A 14 40.26 -7.21 11.63
N ALA A 15 40.38 -7.84 10.46
CA ALA A 15 41.66 -8.28 9.91
C ALA A 15 42.57 -7.12 9.50
N THR A 16 42.01 -6.00 9.03
CA THR A 16 42.79 -4.92 8.39
C THR A 16 42.94 -3.65 9.22
N LYS A 17 42.13 -3.43 10.26
CA LYS A 17 42.09 -2.16 11.02
C LYS A 17 43.41 -1.75 11.67
N ASN A 18 44.30 -2.70 11.94
CA ASN A 18 45.58 -2.48 12.62
C ASN A 18 46.79 -2.68 11.69
N LEU A 19 46.57 -3.08 10.43
CA LEU A 19 47.64 -3.26 9.45
C LEU A 19 48.19 -1.90 9.02
N LYS A 20 49.47 -1.86 8.66
CA LYS A 20 50.22 -0.62 8.48
C LYS A 20 50.81 -0.45 7.10
N THR A 21 50.57 -1.38 6.20
CA THR A 21 51.10 -1.32 4.84
C THR A 21 50.06 -1.78 3.83
N PHE A 22 50.26 -1.36 2.58
CA PHE A 22 49.45 -1.82 1.46
C PHE A 22 49.60 -3.34 1.26
N GLU A 23 50.83 -3.83 1.35
CA GLU A 23 51.21 -5.23 1.11
C GLU A 23 50.55 -6.18 2.11
N GLU A 24 50.41 -5.76 3.38
CA GLU A 24 49.68 -6.53 4.39
C GLU A 24 48.17 -6.58 4.13
N MET A 25 47.59 -5.48 3.62
CA MET A 25 46.14 -5.39 3.40
C MET A 25 45.68 -6.02 2.09
N GLN A 26 46.55 -6.07 1.08
CA GLN A 26 46.20 -6.51 -0.27
C GLN A 26 45.60 -7.93 -0.31
N PRO A 27 46.19 -8.96 0.33
CA PRO A 27 45.62 -10.31 0.31
C PRO A 27 44.20 -10.36 0.90
N HIS A 28 43.96 -9.62 1.98
CA HIS A 28 42.63 -9.54 2.59
C HIS A 28 41.59 -8.88 1.69
N CYS A 29 42.01 -7.89 0.89
CA CYS A 29 41.13 -7.27 -0.09
C CYS A 29 40.85 -8.18 -1.29
N ASP A 30 41.85 -8.91 -1.76
CA ASP A 30 41.69 -9.87 -2.85
C ASP A 30 40.74 -11.00 -2.43
N ASP A 31 40.93 -11.56 -1.24
CA ASP A 31 40.03 -12.57 -0.66
C ASP A 31 38.60 -12.05 -0.51
N PHE A 32 38.43 -10.81 -0.03
CA PHE A 32 37.11 -10.19 0.08
C PHE A 32 36.45 -10.02 -1.30
N ASN A 33 37.19 -9.53 -2.28
CA ASN A 33 36.68 -9.31 -3.64
C ASN A 33 36.32 -10.62 -4.34
N ASN A 34 37.15 -11.65 -4.19
CA ASN A 34 36.88 -12.99 -4.71
C ASN A 34 35.64 -13.58 -4.03
N TRP A 35 35.54 -13.47 -2.71
CA TRP A 35 34.37 -13.92 -1.98
C TRP A 35 33.09 -13.22 -2.46
N ILE A 36 33.11 -11.89 -2.67
CA ILE A 36 31.96 -11.15 -3.21
C ILE A 36 31.56 -11.67 -4.59
N LYS A 37 32.53 -11.94 -5.48
CA LYS A 37 32.26 -12.46 -6.83
C LYS A 37 31.69 -13.88 -6.82
N GLU A 38 32.20 -14.75 -5.94
CA GLU A 38 31.85 -16.17 -5.90
C GLU A 38 30.56 -16.45 -5.09
N ASN A 39 30.33 -15.68 -4.03
CA ASN A 39 29.29 -15.97 -3.03
C ASN A 39 28.11 -15.00 -3.08
N THR A 40 28.12 -14.03 -4.01
CA THR A 40 27.01 -13.08 -4.16
C THR A 40 26.63 -12.89 -5.63
N THR A 41 25.38 -12.51 -5.86
CA THR A 41 24.85 -12.19 -7.19
C THR A 41 24.70 -10.68 -7.41
N TYR A 42 25.41 -9.86 -6.62
CA TYR A 42 25.26 -8.41 -6.68
C TYR A 42 25.90 -7.84 -7.94
N SER A 43 25.08 -7.21 -8.79
CA SER A 43 25.57 -6.37 -9.88
C SER A 43 26.43 -5.20 -9.36
N GLN A 44 27.27 -4.64 -10.22
CA GLN A 44 28.03 -3.42 -9.90
C GLN A 44 27.10 -2.25 -9.48
N GLU A 45 25.90 -2.19 -10.06
CA GLU A 45 24.84 -1.23 -9.74
C GLU A 45 24.20 -1.43 -8.35
N SER A 46 24.30 -2.60 -7.75
CA SER A 46 23.75 -2.88 -6.42
C SER A 46 24.82 -2.96 -5.33
N LEU A 47 26.02 -3.45 -5.66
CA LEU A 47 27.10 -3.69 -4.71
C LEU A 47 27.50 -2.45 -3.91
N GLY A 48 27.66 -1.30 -4.57
CA GLY A 48 28.00 -0.04 -3.89
C GLY A 48 26.97 0.37 -2.82
N THR A 49 25.69 0.20 -3.12
CA THR A 49 24.58 0.44 -2.16
C THR A 49 24.63 -0.56 -1.00
N VAL A 50 24.89 -1.83 -1.29
CA VAL A 50 24.99 -2.89 -0.27
C VAL A 50 26.14 -2.59 0.69
N LEU A 51 27.34 -2.30 0.17
CA LEU A 51 28.53 -1.96 0.95
C LEU A 51 28.27 -0.71 1.82
N SER A 52 27.64 0.32 1.27
CA SER A 52 27.23 1.51 2.03
C SER A 52 26.26 1.17 3.17
N ARG A 53 25.25 0.33 2.90
CA ARG A 53 24.24 -0.07 3.88
C ARG A 53 24.83 -0.86 5.05
N VAL A 54 25.77 -1.76 4.79
CA VAL A 54 26.43 -2.56 5.84
C VAL A 54 27.54 -1.80 6.56
N GLY A 55 27.75 -0.52 6.21
CA GLY A 55 28.67 0.38 6.92
C GLY A 55 30.13 0.25 6.51
N PHE A 56 30.45 -0.44 5.41
CA PHE A 56 31.82 -0.63 4.89
C PHE A 56 32.59 0.71 4.87
N TYR A 57 32.09 1.71 4.13
CA TYR A 57 32.76 3.01 4.02
C TYR A 57 32.85 3.75 5.35
N LYS A 58 31.84 3.62 6.23
CA LYS A 58 31.82 4.33 7.52
C LYS A 58 32.87 3.78 8.48
N LYS A 59 33.08 2.46 8.49
CA LYS A 59 34.06 1.78 9.34
C LYS A 59 35.48 2.27 9.03
N PHE A 60 35.90 2.20 7.77
CA PHE A 60 37.26 2.57 7.38
C PHE A 60 37.51 4.09 7.38
N LYS A 61 36.48 4.93 7.14
CA LYS A 61 36.62 6.39 7.30
C LYS A 61 36.79 6.84 8.74
N GLY A 62 36.44 5.98 9.71
CA GLY A 62 36.59 6.28 11.14
C GLY A 62 37.97 5.94 11.71
N LEU A 63 38.84 5.31 10.93
CA LEU A 63 40.20 4.96 11.37
C LEU A 63 41.13 6.19 11.29
N PRO A 64 42.12 6.31 12.20
CA PRO A 64 43.20 7.27 12.03
C PRO A 64 43.99 6.93 10.76
N LEU A 65 44.23 7.92 9.90
CA LEU A 65 44.87 7.72 8.60
C LEU A 65 46.24 8.40 8.59
N GLU A 66 47.26 7.64 8.19
CA GLU A 66 48.64 8.08 7.98
C GLU A 66 49.02 7.77 6.53
N GLN A 67 49.53 8.78 5.82
CA GLN A 67 49.96 8.65 4.44
C GLN A 67 51.11 7.62 4.34
N GLU A 68 51.06 6.76 3.32
CA GLU A 68 52.07 5.72 3.04
C GLU A 68 52.22 4.65 4.13
N VAL A 69 51.35 4.67 5.14
CA VAL A 69 51.23 3.62 6.15
C VAL A 69 49.94 2.84 5.89
N ASN A 70 48.80 3.36 6.35
CA ASN A 70 47.51 2.71 6.17
C ASN A 70 46.59 3.44 5.16
N ALA A 71 47.07 4.53 4.57
CA ALA A 71 46.29 5.35 3.64
C ALA A 71 47.11 5.87 2.46
N VAL A 72 46.41 6.11 1.35
CA VAL A 72 46.93 6.76 0.15
C VAL A 72 46.27 8.12 -0.06
N SER A 73 47.07 9.09 -0.51
CA SER A 73 46.59 10.40 -0.93
C SER A 73 45.88 10.28 -2.28
N VAL A 74 44.60 10.64 -2.32
CA VAL A 74 43.81 10.63 -3.56
C VAL A 74 43.35 12.05 -3.92
N PRO A 75 43.22 12.37 -5.21
CA PRO A 75 42.63 13.64 -5.64
C PRO A 75 41.22 13.82 -5.07
N LYS A 76 41.00 14.96 -4.42
CA LYS A 76 39.67 15.44 -4.07
C LYS A 76 39.13 16.20 -5.26
N LEU A 77 38.08 15.66 -5.88
CA LEU A 77 37.45 16.28 -7.03
C LEU A 77 36.26 17.15 -6.59
N ASP A 78 36.05 18.27 -7.28
CA ASP A 78 34.81 19.03 -7.18
C ASP A 78 33.68 18.37 -7.98
N LYS A 79 32.54 19.04 -8.03
CA LYS A 79 31.34 18.55 -8.72
C LYS A 79 31.50 18.45 -10.23
N ASP A 80 32.47 19.17 -10.79
CA ASP A 80 32.74 19.26 -12.22
C ASP A 80 33.92 18.34 -12.61
N GLY A 81 34.44 17.56 -11.65
CA GLY A 81 35.54 16.63 -11.84
C GLY A 81 36.93 17.25 -11.76
N ASN A 82 37.02 18.55 -11.42
CA ASN A 82 38.32 19.22 -11.28
C ASN A 82 38.93 18.90 -9.92
N GLN A 83 40.24 18.78 -9.87
CA GLN A 83 40.95 18.55 -8.62
C GLN A 83 41.00 19.84 -7.79
N VAL A 84 40.39 19.79 -6.60
CA VAL A 84 40.36 20.90 -5.62
C VAL A 84 41.23 20.64 -4.40
N GLY A 85 41.92 19.51 -4.35
CA GLY A 85 42.87 19.17 -3.30
C GLY A 85 43.18 17.67 -3.28
N THR A 86 43.63 17.19 -2.14
CA THR A 86 43.83 15.77 -1.86
C THR A 86 43.12 15.38 -0.56
N GLU A 87 42.76 14.11 -0.45
CA GLU A 87 42.28 13.50 0.80
C GLU A 87 42.98 12.15 1.02
N LEU A 88 43.22 11.78 2.28
CA LEU A 88 43.71 10.43 2.59
C LEU A 88 42.54 9.45 2.55
N LYS A 89 42.74 8.31 1.89
CA LYS A 89 41.84 7.16 1.92
C LYS A 89 42.58 5.92 2.38
N HIS A 90 41.98 5.20 3.33
CA HIS A 90 42.47 3.88 3.75
C HIS A 90 42.63 2.94 2.55
N TYR A 91 43.70 2.14 2.49
CA TYR A 91 43.96 1.26 1.34
C TYR A 91 42.81 0.29 1.04
N VAL A 92 42.14 -0.22 2.07
CA VAL A 92 40.94 -1.04 1.88
C VAL A 92 39.85 -0.32 1.06
N LEU A 93 39.68 0.99 1.19
CA LEU A 93 38.67 1.74 0.42
C LEU A 93 39.06 1.95 -1.05
N THR A 94 40.33 1.73 -1.41
CA THR A 94 40.80 1.83 -2.79
C THR A 94 40.88 0.47 -3.47
N GLN A 95 41.05 -0.62 -2.71
CA GLN A 95 41.22 -1.98 -3.23
C GLN A 95 39.99 -2.88 -3.12
N CYS A 96 39.16 -2.71 -2.09
CA CYS A 96 38.01 -3.57 -1.87
C CYS A 96 36.71 -2.97 -2.46
N GLY A 97 35.92 -3.81 -3.13
CA GLY A 97 34.58 -3.46 -3.63
C GLY A 97 34.59 -2.91 -5.07
N LEU A 98 33.96 -1.75 -5.28
CA LEU A 98 33.83 -1.14 -6.61
C LEU A 98 35.09 -0.35 -6.96
N THR A 99 35.63 -0.59 -8.16
CA THR A 99 36.75 0.18 -8.71
C THR A 99 36.31 1.60 -9.11
N LYS A 100 37.28 2.49 -9.37
CA LYS A 100 36.99 3.82 -9.91
C LYS A 100 36.16 3.76 -11.20
N LYS A 101 36.52 2.84 -12.11
CA LYS A 101 35.79 2.63 -13.37
C LYS A 101 34.36 2.16 -13.11
N ASP A 102 34.14 1.28 -12.15
CA ASP A 102 32.79 0.83 -11.80
C ASP A 102 31.94 1.98 -11.23
N TRP A 103 32.54 2.88 -10.45
CA TRP A 103 31.88 4.10 -9.97
C TRP A 103 31.55 5.09 -11.10
N GLU A 104 32.45 5.27 -12.07
CA GLU A 104 32.22 6.12 -13.24
C GLU A 104 31.06 5.59 -14.09
N VAL A 105 31.06 4.28 -14.39
CA VAL A 105 29.96 3.61 -15.10
C VAL A 105 28.65 3.75 -14.32
N ARG A 106 28.66 3.46 -13.02
CA ARG A 106 27.49 3.56 -12.15
C ARG A 106 26.92 4.99 -12.07
N ASN A 107 27.78 6.00 -12.04
CA ASN A 107 27.36 7.40 -11.92
C ASN A 107 26.87 7.97 -13.25
N THR A 108 27.22 7.34 -14.37
CA THR A 108 26.70 7.67 -15.70
C THR A 108 25.28 7.12 -15.83
N THR A 109 24.29 7.88 -15.38
CA THR A 109 22.87 7.49 -15.43
C THR A 109 22.10 8.36 -16.42
N THR A 110 21.38 7.72 -17.34
CA THR A 110 20.48 8.37 -18.31
C THR A 110 19.05 8.49 -17.78
N ARG A 111 18.75 7.90 -16.62
CA ARG A 111 17.38 7.69 -16.12
C ARG A 111 16.52 8.96 -16.11
N ALA A 112 17.08 10.11 -15.76
CA ALA A 112 16.32 11.37 -15.74
C ALA A 112 16.03 11.86 -17.17
N THR A 113 17.01 11.78 -18.07
CA THR A 113 16.85 12.11 -19.48
C THR A 113 15.84 11.19 -20.15
N ASP A 114 15.98 9.87 -19.95
CA ASP A 114 15.08 8.88 -20.55
C ASP A 114 13.63 9.10 -20.11
N ARG A 115 13.42 9.48 -18.85
CA ARG A 115 12.10 9.81 -18.30
C ARG A 115 11.50 11.07 -18.92
N LEU A 116 12.30 12.11 -19.11
CA LEU A 116 11.86 13.34 -19.77
C LEU A 116 11.48 13.11 -21.23
N SER A 117 12.22 12.22 -21.92
CA SER A 117 11.97 11.88 -23.32
C SER A 117 10.76 10.95 -23.53
N ASN A 118 10.31 10.27 -22.48
CA ASN A 118 9.21 9.29 -22.53
C ASN A 118 8.12 9.63 -21.49
N GLY A 119 7.74 10.92 -21.43
CA GLY A 119 6.70 11.38 -20.51
C GLY A 119 5.33 10.77 -20.85
N ASN A 120 4.53 10.48 -19.82
CA ASN A 120 3.19 9.91 -19.96
C ASN A 120 2.12 10.91 -19.57
N GLU A 121 1.01 10.93 -20.31
CA GLU A 121 -0.15 11.73 -19.94
C GLU A 121 -0.92 11.06 -18.79
N ILE A 122 -1.34 11.84 -17.80
CA ILE A 122 -2.23 11.41 -16.72
C ILE A 122 -3.59 12.06 -16.92
N ASP A 123 -4.66 11.29 -16.74
CA ASP A 123 -6.01 11.84 -16.60
C ASP A 123 -6.24 12.38 -15.17
N PRO A 124 -6.39 13.72 -14.98
CA PRO A 124 -6.57 14.30 -13.66
C PRO A 124 -7.83 13.81 -12.94
N GLU A 125 -8.93 13.60 -13.66
CA GLU A 125 -10.20 13.23 -13.04
C GLU A 125 -10.15 11.81 -12.50
N GLN A 126 -9.68 10.87 -13.31
CA GLN A 126 -9.50 9.47 -12.90
C GLN A 126 -8.50 9.35 -11.74
N TYR A 127 -7.38 10.08 -11.81
CA TYR A 127 -6.39 10.09 -10.74
C TYR A 127 -6.99 10.62 -9.43
N LEU A 128 -7.68 11.77 -9.48
CA LEU A 128 -8.30 12.36 -8.30
C LEU A 128 -9.38 11.44 -7.73
N GLU A 129 -10.25 10.84 -8.56
CA GLU A 129 -11.28 9.90 -8.09
C GLU A 129 -10.68 8.75 -7.27
N VAL A 130 -9.60 8.13 -7.76
CA VAL A 130 -8.90 7.06 -7.04
C VAL A 130 -8.27 7.57 -5.74
N VAL A 131 -7.63 8.74 -5.76
CA VAL A 131 -7.09 9.36 -4.54
C VAL A 131 -8.19 9.62 -3.51
N GLY A 132 -9.36 10.11 -3.94
CA GLY A 132 -10.50 10.36 -3.05
C GLY A 132 -11.06 9.10 -2.41
N LYS A 133 -11.11 7.99 -3.15
CA LYS A 133 -11.48 6.67 -2.61
C LYS A 133 -10.50 6.23 -1.51
N LEU A 134 -9.19 6.35 -1.78
CA LEU A 134 -8.15 5.98 -0.83
C LEU A 134 -8.12 6.86 0.42
N LEU A 135 -8.38 8.17 0.29
CA LEU A 135 -8.48 9.10 1.42
C LEU A 135 -9.71 8.85 2.31
N SER A 136 -10.72 8.15 1.79
CA SER A 136 -11.93 7.75 2.51
C SER A 136 -11.87 6.33 3.07
N SER A 137 -10.76 5.61 2.89
CA SER A 137 -10.61 4.23 3.33
C SER A 137 -10.41 4.11 4.85
N ASP A 138 -10.82 2.99 5.43
CA ASP A 138 -10.48 2.62 6.81
C ASP A 138 -9.14 1.85 6.89
N ASP A 139 -8.59 1.37 5.76
CA ASP A 139 -7.28 0.70 5.76
C ASP A 139 -6.14 1.74 5.87
N PRO A 140 -5.23 1.60 6.85
CA PRO A 140 -4.16 2.58 7.07
C PRO A 140 -3.14 2.67 5.92
N HIS A 141 -2.97 1.61 5.13
CA HIS A 141 -2.08 1.63 3.97
C HIS A 141 -2.74 2.34 2.79
N GLU A 142 -4.04 2.12 2.57
CA GLU A 142 -4.83 2.87 1.60
C GLU A 142 -4.86 4.36 1.93
N LEU A 143 -5.15 4.72 3.18
CA LEU A 143 -5.06 6.10 3.67
C LEU A 143 -3.66 6.70 3.45
N ALA A 144 -2.60 5.95 3.77
CA ALA A 144 -1.24 6.41 3.55
C ALA A 144 -0.95 6.64 2.05
N VAL A 145 -1.42 5.77 1.15
CA VAL A 145 -1.29 5.96 -0.29
C VAL A 145 -2.06 7.20 -0.76
N GLY A 146 -3.31 7.38 -0.32
CA GLY A 146 -4.10 8.57 -0.64
C GLY A 146 -3.40 9.87 -0.20
N LEU A 147 -2.81 9.89 1.00
CA LEU A 147 -2.04 11.03 1.51
C LEU A 147 -0.75 11.26 0.72
N ILE A 148 -0.04 10.20 0.32
CA ILE A 148 1.15 10.30 -0.55
C ILE A 148 0.76 10.90 -1.90
N ALA A 149 -0.31 10.41 -2.52
CA ALA A 149 -0.78 10.82 -3.83
C ALA A 149 -1.31 12.27 -3.87
N SER A 150 -1.94 12.72 -2.78
CA SER A 150 -2.52 14.07 -2.66
C SER A 150 -1.53 15.17 -2.24
N THR A 151 -0.40 14.80 -1.63
CA THR A 151 0.61 15.76 -1.10
C THR A 151 2.00 15.61 -1.74
N GLY A 152 2.19 14.53 -2.51
CA GLY A 152 3.46 14.11 -3.08
C GLY A 152 4.55 13.82 -2.06
N ARG A 153 4.25 13.64 -0.77
CA ARG A 153 5.27 13.35 0.26
C ARG A 153 5.76 11.90 0.18
N ARG A 154 6.96 11.63 0.71
CA ARG A 154 7.53 10.27 0.75
C ARG A 154 6.81 9.40 1.78
N PRO A 155 6.83 8.06 1.64
CA PRO A 155 6.16 7.17 2.59
C PRO A 155 6.55 7.41 4.07
N HIS A 156 7.84 7.41 4.40
CA HIS A 156 8.28 7.73 5.77
C HIS A 156 8.01 9.18 6.19
N GLU A 157 7.78 10.11 5.27
CA GLU A 157 7.35 11.47 5.64
C GLU A 157 5.90 11.38 6.14
N ILE A 158 4.98 10.84 5.35
CA ILE A 158 3.56 10.68 5.71
C ILE A 158 3.38 9.86 6.99
N LEU A 159 4.03 8.70 7.07
CA LEU A 159 3.83 7.75 8.16
C LEU A 159 4.42 8.21 9.50
N ALA A 160 5.34 9.20 9.52
CA ALA A 160 6.13 9.44 10.73
C ALA A 160 6.60 10.88 11.00
N ARG A 161 6.74 11.73 9.97
CA ARG A 161 7.45 13.02 10.10
C ARG A 161 6.64 14.22 9.70
N ALA A 162 5.72 14.03 8.77
CA ALA A 162 4.92 15.08 8.21
C ALA A 162 4.17 15.79 9.32
N LYS A 163 4.23 17.11 9.29
CA LYS A 163 3.26 17.95 9.96
C LYS A 163 2.73 18.91 8.93
N PHE A 164 1.41 18.99 8.85
CA PHE A 164 0.70 19.91 7.99
C PHE A 164 0.01 20.92 8.89
N THR A 165 0.28 22.20 8.64
CA THR A 165 -0.42 23.30 9.30
C THR A 165 -1.16 24.12 8.25
N PRO A 166 -2.41 24.54 8.52
CA PRO A 166 -3.21 25.27 7.56
C PRO A 166 -2.57 26.64 7.28
N ILE A 167 -2.82 27.17 6.08
CA ILE A 167 -2.49 28.55 5.72
C ILE A 167 -3.82 29.29 5.60
N GLU A 168 -3.95 30.40 6.35
CA GLU A 168 -5.18 31.20 6.35
C GLU A 168 -5.47 31.76 4.95
N GLY A 169 -6.68 31.52 4.46
CA GLY A 169 -7.12 31.94 3.13
C GLY A 169 -6.64 31.08 1.95
N GLU A 170 -5.96 29.95 2.21
CA GLU A 170 -5.47 29.04 1.16
C GLU A 170 -5.96 27.60 1.35
N ASP A 171 -7.16 27.31 0.85
CA ASP A 171 -7.88 26.06 1.12
C ASP A 171 -7.22 24.80 0.57
N TYR A 172 -6.26 24.91 -0.34
CA TYR A 172 -5.55 23.79 -0.97
C TYR A 172 -4.03 23.86 -0.74
N GLN A 173 -3.60 24.60 0.28
CA GLN A 173 -2.18 24.78 0.58
C GLN A 173 -1.93 24.62 2.08
N VAL A 174 -0.79 24.01 2.40
CA VAL A 174 -0.37 23.77 3.79
C VAL A 174 1.09 24.13 3.95
N MET A 175 1.46 24.58 5.15
CA MET A 175 2.86 24.60 5.56
C MET A 175 3.25 23.19 5.97
N PHE A 176 4.30 22.67 5.35
CA PHE A 176 4.82 21.33 5.58
C PHE A 176 6.15 21.38 6.35
N GLU A 177 6.21 20.62 7.44
CA GLU A 177 7.44 20.30 8.18
C GLU A 177 7.72 18.78 8.07
N GLY A 178 8.99 18.39 8.11
CA GLY A 178 9.39 16.98 8.20
C GLY A 178 10.00 16.41 6.93
N GLN A 179 10.51 17.26 6.03
CA GLN A 179 11.19 16.85 4.80
C GLN A 179 12.30 15.83 5.09
N GLY A 180 12.23 14.67 4.43
CA GLY A 180 13.25 13.65 4.49
C GLY A 180 14.51 14.02 3.70
N LYS A 181 15.62 13.34 4.01
CA LYS A 181 16.91 13.45 3.30
C LYS A 181 17.60 14.82 3.35
N LYS A 182 17.19 15.75 4.22
CA LYS A 182 17.96 16.95 4.54
C LYS A 182 18.90 16.67 5.73
N ARG A 183 20.18 17.04 5.60
CA ARG A 183 21.20 16.84 6.63
C ARG A 183 21.12 17.99 7.62
N GLY A 184 20.54 17.77 8.81
CA GLY A 184 20.50 18.76 9.90
C GLY A 184 19.45 19.87 9.74
N GLU A 185 19.14 20.28 8.52
CA GLU A 185 18.09 21.26 8.23
C GLU A 185 16.68 20.67 8.39
N LYS A 186 15.78 21.44 9.00
CA LYS A 186 14.35 21.13 9.12
C LYS A 186 13.54 22.22 8.43
N PRO A 187 13.53 22.26 7.09
CA PRO A 187 12.81 23.29 6.37
C PRO A 187 11.32 23.17 6.63
N VAL A 188 10.67 24.32 6.85
CA VAL A 188 9.22 24.47 6.82
C VAL A 188 8.88 25.30 5.58
N PHE A 189 8.03 24.76 4.72
CA PHE A 189 7.71 25.42 3.46
C PHE A 189 6.31 25.08 2.99
N LYS A 190 5.76 25.98 2.20
CA LYS A 190 4.43 25.84 1.60
C LYS A 190 4.42 24.76 0.53
N ILE A 191 3.40 23.91 0.56
CA ILE A 191 3.09 22.94 -0.50
C ILE A 191 1.61 23.01 -0.87
N ALA A 192 1.30 22.60 -2.10
CA ALA A 192 -0.06 22.37 -2.54
C ALA A 192 -0.59 21.01 -2.05
N THR A 193 -1.90 20.89 -1.91
CA THR A 193 -2.63 19.64 -1.71
C THR A 193 -3.65 19.47 -2.84
N LEU A 194 -3.82 18.24 -3.32
CA LEU A 194 -4.81 17.94 -4.36
C LEU A 194 -6.26 17.92 -3.83
N TYR A 195 -6.42 17.90 -2.51
CA TYR A 195 -7.68 17.99 -1.78
C TYR A 195 -7.61 19.13 -0.75
N PRO A 196 -8.75 19.57 -0.18
CA PRO A 196 -8.79 20.61 0.83
C PRO A 196 -7.80 20.35 1.98
N ALA A 197 -7.09 21.39 2.38
CA ALA A 197 -6.00 21.37 3.35
C ALA A 197 -6.47 20.86 4.71
N ASP A 198 -7.65 21.30 5.17
CA ASP A 198 -8.28 20.88 6.41
C ASP A 198 -8.61 19.37 6.41
N TYR A 199 -9.12 18.86 5.29
CA TYR A 199 -9.42 17.45 5.08
C TYR A 199 -8.15 16.60 5.10
N ILE A 200 -7.08 17.03 4.40
CA ILE A 200 -5.78 16.36 4.44
C ILE A 200 -5.20 16.33 5.86
N ILE A 201 -5.27 17.45 6.59
CA ILE A 201 -4.79 17.53 7.98
C ILE A 201 -5.58 16.57 8.88
N LYS A 202 -6.91 16.52 8.73
CA LYS A 202 -7.80 15.62 9.48
C LYS A 202 -7.43 14.16 9.26
N ILE A 203 -7.32 13.73 8.00
CA ILE A 203 -7.01 12.34 7.65
C ILE A 203 -5.60 11.96 8.09
N HIS A 204 -4.62 12.82 7.88
CA HIS A 204 -3.25 12.58 8.34
C HIS A 204 -3.19 12.39 9.86
N THR A 205 -3.96 13.20 10.60
CA THR A 205 -4.10 13.06 12.06
C THR A 205 -4.74 11.72 12.44
N ALA A 206 -5.74 11.25 11.68
CA ALA A 206 -6.36 9.95 11.90
C ALA A 206 -5.38 8.79 11.66
N LEU A 207 -4.62 8.83 10.56
CA LEU A 207 -3.59 7.84 10.25
C LEU A 207 -2.54 7.73 11.37
N LEU A 208 -2.07 8.86 11.91
CA LEU A 208 -1.09 8.84 13.01
C LEU A 208 -1.66 8.31 14.34
N LYS A 209 -2.98 8.33 14.52
CA LYS A 209 -3.67 7.79 15.69
C LYS A 209 -4.04 6.31 15.55
N GLU A 210 -4.01 5.77 14.33
CA GLU A 210 -4.33 4.38 14.03
C GLU A 210 -3.41 3.42 14.83
N PRO A 211 -3.95 2.37 15.46
CA PRO A 211 -3.19 1.52 16.38
C PRO A 211 -1.93 0.89 15.79
N SER A 212 -1.99 0.35 14.58
CA SER A 212 -0.86 -0.32 13.92
C SER A 212 0.27 0.66 13.57
N THR A 213 -0.09 1.87 13.13
CA THR A 213 0.83 2.96 12.83
C THR A 213 1.49 3.46 14.10
N LYS A 214 0.71 3.68 15.16
CA LYS A 214 1.21 4.08 16.47
C LYS A 214 2.15 3.03 17.08
N ALA A 215 1.81 1.75 16.98
CA ALA A 215 2.65 0.64 17.43
C ALA A 215 3.99 0.60 16.67
N LEU A 216 3.94 0.67 15.33
CA LEU A 216 5.13 0.74 14.48
C LEU A 216 6.06 1.88 14.89
N LEU A 217 5.52 3.10 15.06
CA LEU A 217 6.33 4.27 15.43
C LEU A 217 6.96 4.11 16.81
N LYS A 218 6.24 3.51 17.78
CA LYS A 218 6.75 3.23 19.11
C LYS A 218 7.90 2.22 19.07
N GLU A 219 7.73 1.12 18.34
CA GLU A 219 8.76 0.08 18.19
C GLU A 219 10.02 0.61 17.51
N VAL A 220 9.86 1.34 16.39
CA VAL A 220 10.99 1.90 15.65
C VAL A 220 11.74 2.93 16.48
N LYS A 221 11.04 3.75 17.28
CA LYS A 221 11.68 4.69 18.20
C LYS A 221 12.42 3.97 19.33
N ALA A 222 11.91 2.83 19.81
CA ALA A 222 12.62 2.00 20.78
C ALA A 222 13.88 1.34 20.18
N GLU A 223 13.80 0.86 18.94
CA GLU A 223 14.92 0.25 18.20
C GLU A 223 16.03 1.29 17.90
N PHE A 224 15.65 2.53 17.56
CA PHE A 224 16.59 3.59 17.19
C PHE A 224 16.28 4.94 17.88
N PRO A 225 16.54 5.12 19.18
CA PRO A 225 16.05 6.28 19.95
C PRO A 225 16.49 7.66 19.43
N LYS A 226 17.72 7.76 18.90
CA LYS A 226 18.32 9.02 18.45
C LYS A 226 18.67 9.07 16.95
N ASP A 227 18.59 7.95 16.24
CA ASP A 227 18.96 7.89 14.81
C ASP A 227 17.73 8.01 13.92
N THR A 228 17.37 9.24 13.56
CA THR A 228 16.22 9.54 12.69
C THR A 228 16.36 8.89 11.31
N VAL A 229 17.59 8.76 10.78
CA VAL A 229 17.83 8.17 9.47
C VAL A 229 17.60 6.66 9.53
N ALA A 230 18.06 5.99 10.59
CA ALA A 230 17.75 4.58 10.82
C ALA A 230 16.25 4.35 11.04
N GLN A 231 15.57 5.22 11.81
CA GLN A 231 14.12 5.15 11.96
C GLN A 231 13.40 5.22 10.61
N ASN A 232 13.73 6.20 9.75
CA ASN A 232 13.09 6.35 8.43
C ASN A 232 13.32 5.10 7.56
N ARG A 233 14.56 4.57 7.53
CA ARG A 233 14.86 3.32 6.80
C ARG A 233 14.06 2.14 7.35
N ARG A 234 13.89 2.06 8.67
CA ARG A 234 13.14 0.97 9.30
C ARG A 234 11.67 1.02 8.96
N ILE A 235 11.07 2.21 8.98
CA ILE A 235 9.66 2.44 8.59
C ILE A 235 9.46 2.07 7.12
N ASP A 236 10.31 2.59 6.23
CA ASP A 236 10.31 2.24 4.81
C ASP A 236 10.40 0.71 4.62
N SER A 237 11.30 0.04 5.34
CA SER A 237 11.47 -1.42 5.22
C SER A 237 10.25 -2.24 5.67
N ARG A 238 9.48 -1.73 6.63
CA ARG A 238 8.33 -2.45 7.20
C ARG A 238 7.02 -2.14 6.47
N ARG A 239 6.91 -1.00 5.79
CA ARG A 239 5.64 -0.56 5.18
C ARG A 239 5.67 -0.37 3.67
N ASN A 240 6.84 -0.17 3.03
CA ASN A 240 6.87 0.11 1.58
C ASN A 240 6.31 -1.05 0.74
N GLY A 241 6.46 -2.30 1.18
CA GLY A 241 5.88 -3.44 0.47
C GLY A 241 4.35 -3.36 0.39
N SER A 242 3.71 -3.10 1.53
CA SER A 242 2.25 -3.00 1.67
C SER A 242 1.71 -1.75 0.95
N VAL A 243 2.37 -0.61 1.13
CA VAL A 243 1.99 0.64 0.46
C VAL A 243 2.15 0.53 -1.06
N ASN A 244 3.26 -0.03 -1.57
CA ASN A 244 3.42 -0.23 -3.02
C ASN A 244 2.43 -1.25 -3.59
N ARG A 245 1.99 -2.23 -2.81
CA ARG A 245 0.93 -3.17 -3.24
C ARG A 245 -0.39 -2.43 -3.47
N VAL A 246 -0.74 -1.52 -2.56
CA VAL A 246 -1.91 -0.65 -2.73
C VAL A 246 -1.74 0.26 -3.94
N VAL A 247 -0.55 0.84 -4.15
CA VAL A 247 -0.29 1.64 -5.36
C VAL A 247 -0.61 0.83 -6.62
N ARG A 248 -0.09 -0.39 -6.73
CA ARG A 248 -0.35 -1.25 -7.91
C ARG A 248 -1.80 -1.63 -8.06
N ALA A 249 -2.48 -1.97 -6.97
CA ALA A 249 -3.88 -2.37 -6.99
C ALA A 249 -4.83 -1.25 -7.47
N TYR A 250 -4.51 0.02 -7.18
CA TYR A 250 -5.40 1.15 -7.46
C TYR A 250 -4.97 2.01 -8.64
N PHE A 251 -3.67 2.13 -8.88
CA PHE A 251 -3.14 2.99 -9.95
C PHE A 251 -2.67 2.21 -11.18
N GLY A 252 -2.42 0.91 -11.05
CA GLY A 252 -2.02 0.04 -12.15
C GLY A 252 -0.76 -0.77 -11.86
N ASP A 253 -0.69 -1.95 -12.47
CA ASP A 253 0.49 -2.80 -12.52
C ASP A 253 0.85 -3.16 -13.98
N LYS A 254 1.94 -3.90 -14.16
CA LYS A 254 2.55 -4.23 -15.47
C LYS A 254 1.59 -4.85 -16.49
N ASP A 255 0.57 -5.54 -16.02
CA ASP A 255 -0.36 -6.31 -16.86
C ASP A 255 -1.72 -5.62 -17.05
N ASP A 256 -1.91 -4.40 -16.52
CA ASP A 256 -3.17 -3.67 -16.67
C ASP A 256 -3.27 -3.03 -18.05
N SER A 257 -4.40 -3.26 -18.73
CA SER A 257 -4.66 -2.73 -20.07
C SER A 257 -5.00 -1.24 -20.07
N SER A 258 -5.41 -0.68 -18.93
CA SER A 258 -5.80 0.72 -18.79
C SER A 258 -5.48 1.23 -17.37
N PRO A 259 -4.20 1.33 -17.01
CA PRO A 259 -3.81 1.79 -15.68
C PRO A 259 -4.08 3.30 -15.52
N VAL A 260 -4.34 3.72 -14.30
CA VAL A 260 -4.52 5.14 -13.95
C VAL A 260 -3.20 5.91 -14.07
N LEU A 261 -2.09 5.23 -13.77
CA LEU A 261 -0.74 5.72 -14.02
C LEU A 261 0.01 4.74 -14.92
N ALA A 262 0.64 5.25 -15.97
CA ALA A 262 1.58 4.48 -16.74
C ALA A 262 2.85 4.23 -15.91
N ILE A 263 3.40 3.01 -15.96
CA ILE A 263 4.64 2.69 -15.26
C ILE A 263 5.76 3.60 -15.73
N ARG A 264 6.45 4.21 -14.77
CA ARG A 264 7.56 5.13 -15.05
C ARG A 264 8.65 4.44 -15.88
N HIS A 265 9.19 5.16 -16.85
CA HIS A 265 10.29 4.64 -17.68
C HIS A 265 11.46 4.09 -16.83
N GLY A 266 11.85 2.86 -17.15
CA GLY A 266 12.92 2.10 -16.48
C GLY A 266 12.53 1.46 -15.15
N GLU A 267 11.25 1.46 -14.79
CA GLU A 267 10.72 0.68 -13.65
C GLU A 267 9.85 -0.48 -14.20
N GLU A 268 9.75 -1.58 -13.46
CA GLU A 268 8.91 -2.73 -13.84
C GLU A 268 7.51 -2.69 -13.21
N GLN A 269 7.33 -1.84 -12.19
CA GLN A 269 6.14 -1.77 -11.36
C GLN A 269 5.95 -0.36 -10.80
N ASP A 270 4.70 0.03 -10.61
CA ASP A 270 4.38 1.28 -9.93
C ASP A 270 4.61 1.23 -8.42
N ASN A 271 4.93 2.42 -7.90
CA ASN A 271 5.37 2.61 -6.53
C ASN A 271 5.14 4.06 -6.07
N CYS A 272 5.35 4.34 -4.79
CA CYS A 272 5.12 5.68 -4.22
C CYS A 272 5.91 6.81 -4.89
N LYS A 273 6.99 6.53 -5.64
CA LYS A 273 7.70 7.58 -6.39
C LYS A 273 6.92 8.01 -7.64
N ALA A 274 6.09 7.13 -8.22
CA ALA A 274 5.17 7.46 -9.31
C ALA A 274 4.12 8.45 -8.82
N LEU A 275 3.48 8.16 -7.69
CA LEU A 275 2.53 9.09 -7.05
C LEU A 275 3.12 10.47 -6.76
N ARG A 276 4.38 10.51 -6.29
CA ARG A 276 5.09 11.79 -6.08
C ARG A 276 5.34 12.55 -7.38
N ALA A 277 5.62 11.86 -8.48
CA ALA A 277 5.81 12.47 -9.79
C ALA A 277 4.47 12.94 -10.38
N ALA A 278 3.42 12.11 -10.30
CA ALA A 278 2.05 12.44 -10.71
C ALA A 278 1.54 13.68 -9.96
N TYR A 279 1.68 13.71 -8.63
CA TYR A 279 1.38 14.90 -7.83
C TYR A 279 2.13 16.13 -8.32
N ALA A 280 3.43 16.02 -8.61
CA ALA A 280 4.23 17.16 -9.05
C ALA A 280 3.72 17.72 -10.38
N ALA A 281 3.34 16.85 -11.32
CA ALA A 281 2.74 17.25 -12.59
C ALA A 281 1.39 17.94 -12.38
N LEU A 282 0.45 17.27 -11.68
CA LEU A 282 -0.91 17.77 -11.49
C LEU A 282 -0.96 19.07 -10.69
N ALA A 283 -0.28 19.15 -9.54
CA ALA A 283 -0.28 20.34 -8.71
C ALA A 283 0.44 21.52 -9.39
N THR A 284 1.51 21.26 -10.15
CA THR A 284 2.20 22.33 -10.89
C THR A 284 1.33 22.86 -12.02
N GLU A 285 0.65 21.99 -12.78
CA GLU A 285 -0.23 22.43 -13.85
C GLU A 285 -1.42 23.22 -13.33
N ARG A 286 -2.01 22.78 -12.20
CA ARG A 286 -3.12 23.46 -11.53
C ARG A 286 -2.74 24.83 -10.97
N ASP A 287 -1.63 24.89 -10.23
CA ASP A 287 -1.33 26.04 -9.36
C ASP A 287 -0.33 27.02 -9.99
N CYS A 288 0.25 26.69 -11.15
CA CYS A 288 1.26 27.51 -11.82
C CYS A 288 1.00 27.65 -13.33
N PRO A 289 0.03 28.51 -13.75
CA PRO A 289 -0.30 28.75 -15.16
C PRO A 289 0.72 29.71 -15.82
N LYS A 290 2.01 29.43 -15.65
CA LYS A 290 3.10 30.32 -16.04
C LYS A 290 4.09 29.65 -17.00
N SER A 291 5.18 30.35 -17.31
CA SER A 291 6.25 29.85 -18.18
C SER A 291 6.81 28.50 -17.71
N VAL A 292 7.41 27.75 -18.65
CA VAL A 292 8.04 26.44 -18.36
C VAL A 292 9.09 26.54 -17.24
N GLY A 293 9.88 27.62 -17.23
CA GLY A 293 10.88 27.85 -16.19
C GLY A 293 10.26 28.05 -14.80
N GLU A 294 9.13 28.77 -14.72
CA GLU A 294 8.41 28.94 -13.45
C GLU A 294 7.74 27.64 -12.98
N LYS A 295 7.17 26.85 -13.90
CA LYS A 295 6.63 25.51 -13.58
C LYS A 295 7.71 24.59 -13.00
N MET A 296 8.90 24.57 -13.60
CA MET A 296 10.03 23.79 -13.09
C MET A 296 10.46 24.23 -11.68
N LEU A 297 10.54 25.55 -11.45
CA LEU A 297 10.87 26.08 -10.14
C LEU A 297 9.77 25.79 -9.11
N HIS A 298 8.50 25.89 -9.51
CA HIS A 298 7.35 25.58 -8.68
C HIS A 298 7.34 24.11 -8.25
N ALA A 299 7.50 23.17 -9.19
CA ALA A 299 7.64 21.74 -8.88
C ALA A 299 8.82 21.47 -7.93
N ALA A 300 9.96 22.15 -8.11
CA ALA A 300 11.11 22.01 -7.22
C ALA A 300 10.83 22.51 -5.78
N ARG A 301 10.02 23.56 -5.63
CA ARG A 301 9.54 24.06 -4.32
C ARG A 301 8.57 23.07 -3.69
N LEU A 302 7.57 22.60 -4.43
CA LEU A 302 6.61 21.59 -3.96
C LEU A 302 7.34 20.34 -3.45
N LEU A 303 8.32 19.82 -4.19
CA LEU A 303 9.07 18.62 -3.80
C LEU A 303 10.15 18.87 -2.72
N GLY A 304 10.31 20.11 -2.24
CA GLY A 304 11.28 20.44 -1.20
C GLY A 304 12.74 20.32 -1.67
N HIS A 305 12.99 20.39 -2.98
CA HIS A 305 14.33 20.46 -3.55
C HIS A 305 14.87 21.89 -3.50
N TYR A 306 13.99 22.88 -3.69
CA TYR A 306 14.36 24.29 -3.62
C TYR A 306 13.61 24.95 -2.45
N VAL A 307 14.23 24.89 -1.26
CA VAL A 307 13.68 25.41 -0.01
C VAL A 307 14.75 26.20 0.73
N GLY A 308 14.46 27.45 1.03
CA GLY A 308 15.37 28.38 1.71
C GLY A 308 14.84 29.80 1.65
N GLU A 309 15.01 30.56 2.74
CA GLU A 309 14.55 31.95 2.83
C GLU A 309 15.34 32.91 1.94
N LYS A 310 16.62 32.59 1.70
CA LYS A 310 17.55 33.36 0.85
C LYS A 310 18.24 32.44 -0.15
N PRO A 311 17.52 31.91 -1.14
CA PRO A 311 18.14 31.02 -2.09
C PRO A 311 19.07 31.81 -3.02
N THR A 312 20.18 31.19 -3.41
CA THR A 312 21.18 31.78 -4.33
C THR A 312 21.09 31.11 -5.69
N ASP A 313 21.76 31.66 -6.71
CA ASP A 313 21.87 31.00 -8.01
C ASP A 313 22.50 29.60 -7.89
N SER A 314 23.41 29.39 -6.94
CA SER A 314 23.93 28.05 -6.66
C SER A 314 22.86 27.09 -6.15
N SER A 315 21.81 27.59 -5.49
CA SER A 315 20.67 26.78 -5.04
C SER A 315 19.82 26.29 -6.22
N LEU A 316 19.83 26.97 -7.37
CA LEU A 316 19.11 26.54 -8.56
C LEU A 316 19.59 25.18 -9.05
N ARG A 317 20.85 24.79 -8.81
CA ARG A 317 21.34 23.44 -9.15
C ARG A 317 20.51 22.32 -8.52
N GLN A 318 19.79 22.59 -7.41
CA GLN A 318 18.92 21.60 -6.76
C GLN A 318 17.67 21.28 -7.60
N THR A 319 17.25 22.17 -8.52
CA THR A 319 16.10 21.93 -9.42
C THR A 319 16.35 20.79 -10.40
N VAL A 320 17.62 20.48 -10.72
CA VAL A 320 17.98 19.32 -11.55
C VAL A 320 17.48 18.01 -10.94
N THR A 321 17.42 17.92 -9.60
CA THR A 321 16.87 16.73 -8.92
C THR A 321 15.37 16.56 -9.18
N THR A 322 14.65 17.65 -9.47
CA THR A 322 13.22 17.64 -9.81
C THR A 322 12.97 16.99 -11.15
N LEU A 323 13.90 17.09 -12.12
CA LEU A 323 13.76 16.47 -13.44
C LEU A 323 13.51 14.96 -13.37
N GLY A 324 14.04 14.29 -12.35
CA GLY A 324 13.78 12.87 -12.10
C GLY A 324 12.36 12.53 -11.65
N TYR A 325 11.44 13.50 -11.61
CA TYR A 325 10.00 13.38 -11.30
C TYR A 325 9.10 14.02 -12.38
N LEU A 326 9.66 14.46 -13.50
CA LEU A 326 8.92 15.08 -14.61
C LEU A 326 8.63 14.07 -15.73
N ASP A 327 8.24 12.86 -15.34
CA ASP A 327 7.85 11.76 -16.23
C ASP A 327 6.36 11.76 -16.58
N TYR A 328 5.59 12.69 -16.00
CA TYR A 328 4.17 12.82 -16.28
C TYR A 328 3.79 14.24 -16.68
N TYR A 329 2.74 14.36 -17.47
CA TYR A 329 2.09 15.62 -17.83
C TYR A 329 0.58 15.45 -17.91
N THR A 330 -0.16 16.55 -18.03
CA THR A 330 -1.58 16.55 -18.35
C THR A 330 -1.87 17.69 -19.32
N THR A 331 -2.71 17.44 -20.32
CA THR A 331 -3.29 18.51 -21.16
C THR A 331 -4.66 18.95 -20.66
N LYS A 332 -5.29 18.15 -19.80
CA LYS A 332 -6.59 18.44 -19.18
C LYS A 332 -6.43 19.36 -17.98
N SER A 333 -7.45 20.20 -17.76
CA SER A 333 -7.55 21.04 -16.56
C SER A 333 -7.64 20.17 -15.31
N VAL A 334 -6.90 20.53 -14.27
CA VAL A 334 -6.90 19.81 -12.99
C VAL A 334 -7.92 20.47 -12.06
N PRO A 335 -9.02 19.79 -11.67
CA PRO A 335 -10.04 20.41 -10.84
C PRO A 335 -9.60 20.59 -9.38
N PHE A 336 -10.34 21.41 -8.64
CA PHE A 336 -10.29 21.52 -7.18
C PHE A 336 -11.44 20.68 -6.58
N PRO A 337 -11.18 19.49 -6.03
CA PRO A 337 -12.23 18.63 -5.50
C PRO A 337 -12.80 19.18 -4.19
N ASN A 338 -14.00 19.75 -4.24
CA ASN A 338 -14.64 20.36 -3.06
C ASN A 338 -15.41 19.37 -2.17
N ASN A 339 -15.61 18.12 -2.62
CA ASN A 339 -16.70 17.25 -2.11
C ASN A 339 -16.21 15.96 -1.40
N LEU A 340 -15.26 16.05 -0.47
CA LEU A 340 -14.96 14.91 0.43
C LEU A 340 -15.15 15.19 1.92
N VAL A 341 -15.48 16.43 2.30
CA VAL A 341 -16.30 16.59 3.50
C VAL A 341 -17.62 15.96 3.11
N GLU A 342 -18.02 14.89 3.80
CA GLU A 342 -19.34 14.29 3.69
C GLU A 342 -20.32 15.37 3.27
N ASP A 343 -20.88 15.19 2.07
CA ASP A 343 -22.05 15.93 1.68
C ASP A 343 -23.07 15.54 2.75
N LYS A 344 -23.12 16.32 3.84
CA LYS A 344 -24.30 16.44 4.68
C LYS A 344 -25.30 17.12 3.75
N GLN A 345 -25.77 16.33 2.78
CA GLN A 345 -26.94 16.58 1.99
C GLN A 345 -27.92 17.20 2.97
N PRO A 346 -28.33 18.46 2.76
CA PRO A 346 -29.19 19.14 3.71
C PRO A 346 -30.36 18.21 3.96
N LYS A 347 -30.49 17.74 5.20
CA LYS A 347 -31.56 16.80 5.56
C LYS A 347 -32.87 17.53 5.32
N THR A 348 -33.58 17.14 4.26
CA THR A 348 -34.89 17.68 3.97
C THR A 348 -35.90 16.91 4.81
N ASN A 349 -36.78 17.63 5.50
CA ASN A 349 -37.87 17.01 6.24
C ASN A 349 -38.97 16.66 5.25
N VAL A 350 -39.18 15.37 5.01
CA VAL A 350 -40.32 14.87 4.22
C VAL A 350 -41.48 14.61 5.18
N ARG A 351 -42.66 15.14 4.86
CA ARG A 351 -43.89 14.78 5.56
C ARG A 351 -44.38 13.44 5.03
N VAL A 352 -44.58 12.48 5.93
CA VAL A 352 -45.10 11.15 5.63
C VAL A 352 -46.37 10.92 6.43
N PHE A 353 -47.33 10.16 5.89
CA PHE A 353 -48.49 9.74 6.66
C PHE A 353 -48.08 8.67 7.68
N VAL A 354 -48.91 8.50 8.71
CA VAL A 354 -48.64 7.53 9.80
C VAL A 354 -48.55 6.10 9.24
N ASP A 355 -49.40 5.77 8.26
CA ASP A 355 -49.44 4.45 7.65
C ASP A 355 -48.18 4.18 6.80
N ASP A 356 -47.68 5.17 6.06
CA ASP A 356 -46.43 5.04 5.29
C ASP A 356 -45.23 4.83 6.21
N LEU A 357 -45.17 5.58 7.32
CA LEU A 357 -44.11 5.40 8.31
C LEU A 357 -44.17 4.01 8.95
N LYS A 358 -45.38 3.48 9.16
CA LYS A 358 -45.58 2.12 9.65
C LYS A 358 -45.08 1.10 8.63
N ALA A 359 -45.43 1.25 7.35
CA ALA A 359 -44.93 0.40 6.27
C ALA A 359 -43.40 0.43 6.17
N ILE A 360 -42.77 1.61 6.29
CA ILE A 360 -41.30 1.73 6.30
C ILE A 360 -40.70 1.02 7.52
N LYS A 361 -41.32 1.07 8.69
CA LYS A 361 -40.86 0.33 9.88
C LYS A 361 -41.01 -1.17 9.70
N GLU A 362 -42.13 -1.62 9.17
CA GLU A 362 -42.37 -3.04 8.85
C GLU A 362 -41.35 -3.54 7.83
N LEU A 363 -41.03 -2.75 6.80
CA LEU A 363 -39.97 -3.06 5.83
C LEU A 363 -38.57 -3.01 6.44
N GLN A 364 -38.30 -2.05 7.32
CA GLN A 364 -37.02 -1.98 8.05
C GLN A 364 -36.81 -3.24 8.89
N GLU A 365 -37.84 -3.68 9.60
CA GLU A 365 -37.82 -4.91 10.40
C GLU A 365 -37.69 -6.15 9.50
N LYS A 366 -38.47 -6.20 8.43
CA LYS A 366 -38.45 -7.31 7.46
C LYS A 366 -37.10 -7.46 6.74
N TRP A 367 -36.41 -6.35 6.47
CA TRP A 367 -35.12 -6.34 5.77
C TRP A 367 -33.91 -6.22 6.69
N GLU A 368 -34.13 -6.19 8.01
CA GLU A 368 -33.08 -6.07 9.03
C GLU A 368 -32.15 -4.87 8.80
N LEU A 369 -32.70 -3.73 8.37
CA LEU A 369 -31.90 -2.54 8.06
C LEU A 369 -31.69 -1.64 9.28
N PRO A 370 -30.51 -1.00 9.41
CA PRO A 370 -30.11 -0.31 10.63
C PRO A 370 -30.94 0.93 10.95
N ASN A 371 -31.55 1.55 9.94
CA ASN A 371 -32.41 2.72 10.12
C ASN A 371 -33.36 2.91 8.93
N GLN A 372 -34.39 3.73 9.14
CA GLN A 372 -35.40 4.06 8.14
C GLN A 372 -34.81 4.69 6.87
N GLN A 373 -33.73 5.47 7.00
CA GLN A 373 -33.04 6.06 5.85
C GLN A 373 -32.46 4.97 4.93
N THR A 374 -31.89 3.93 5.50
CA THR A 374 -31.36 2.78 4.77
C THR A 374 -32.50 1.99 4.11
N THR A 375 -33.65 1.86 4.79
CA THR A 375 -34.86 1.25 4.21
C THR A 375 -35.36 2.02 3.00
N VAL A 376 -35.44 3.35 3.09
CA VAL A 376 -35.86 4.20 1.97
C VAL A 376 -34.85 4.13 0.82
N LYS A 377 -33.54 4.12 1.11
CA LYS A 377 -32.51 3.95 0.09
C LYS A 377 -32.65 2.61 -0.64
N ASN A 378 -32.83 1.52 0.10
CA ASN A 378 -33.03 0.19 -0.47
C ASN A 378 -34.33 0.09 -1.30
N LEU A 379 -35.41 0.75 -0.86
CA LEU A 379 -36.66 0.86 -1.63
C LEU A 379 -36.42 1.55 -2.99
N ILE A 380 -35.67 2.65 -3.00
CA ILE A 380 -35.35 3.39 -4.23
C ILE A 380 -34.50 2.51 -5.17
N GLU A 381 -33.48 1.83 -4.65
CA GLU A 381 -32.64 0.93 -5.45
C GLU A 381 -33.44 -0.25 -6.03
N LEU A 382 -34.36 -0.84 -5.24
CA LEU A 382 -35.24 -1.90 -5.72
C LEU A 382 -36.21 -1.40 -6.79
N ALA A 383 -36.76 -0.20 -6.63
CA ALA A 383 -37.65 0.40 -7.63
C ALA A 383 -36.90 0.69 -8.95
N GLN A 384 -35.66 1.17 -8.88
CA GLN A 384 -34.82 1.38 -10.06
C GLN A 384 -34.49 0.06 -10.77
N LYS A 385 -34.07 -0.96 -10.02
CA LYS A 385 -33.82 -2.30 -10.57
C LYS A 385 -35.06 -2.94 -11.19
N ALA A 386 -36.22 -2.77 -10.55
CA ALA A 386 -37.48 -3.26 -11.09
C ALA A 386 -37.80 -2.60 -12.44
N LYS A 387 -37.58 -1.28 -12.55
CA LYS A 387 -37.75 -0.54 -13.81
C LYS A 387 -36.77 -1.00 -14.89
N GLU A 388 -35.49 -1.18 -14.56
CA GLU A 388 -34.50 -1.70 -15.52
C GLU A 388 -34.83 -3.12 -16.00
N LEU A 389 -35.35 -3.97 -15.11
CA LEU A 389 -35.79 -5.31 -15.47
C LEU A 389 -37.03 -5.28 -16.35
N GLU A 390 -37.97 -4.37 -16.09
CA GLU A 390 -39.16 -4.17 -16.92
C GLU A 390 -38.78 -3.72 -18.34
N GLU A 391 -37.87 -2.76 -18.47
CA GLU A 391 -37.33 -2.31 -19.77
C GLU A 391 -36.66 -3.48 -20.53
N LYS A 392 -35.82 -4.27 -19.85
CA LYS A 392 -35.18 -5.45 -20.46
C LYS A 392 -36.18 -6.52 -20.88
N LEU A 393 -37.25 -6.71 -20.11
CA LEU A 393 -38.29 -7.69 -20.42
C LEU A 393 -39.05 -7.24 -21.68
N LEU A 394 -39.36 -5.95 -21.78
CA LEU A 394 -39.99 -5.36 -22.96
C LEU A 394 -39.11 -5.52 -24.22
N ASP A 395 -37.81 -5.22 -24.12
CA ASP A 395 -36.85 -5.40 -25.21
C ASP A 395 -36.73 -6.87 -25.62
N THR A 396 -36.69 -7.78 -24.65
CA THR A 396 -36.62 -9.22 -24.92
C THR A 396 -37.90 -9.73 -25.59
N GLN A 397 -39.07 -9.22 -25.19
CA GLN A 397 -40.34 -9.54 -25.84
C GLN A 397 -40.39 -9.02 -27.28
N ALA A 398 -39.89 -7.82 -27.53
CA ALA A 398 -39.80 -7.27 -28.89
C ALA A 398 -38.88 -8.13 -29.78
N GLN A 399 -37.71 -8.54 -29.25
CA GLN A 399 -36.79 -9.43 -29.96
C GLN A 399 -37.38 -10.82 -30.24
N LEU A 400 -38.18 -11.36 -29.31
CA LEU A 400 -38.86 -12.64 -29.51
C LEU A 400 -39.95 -12.56 -30.59
N GLU A 401 -40.72 -11.47 -30.63
CA GLU A 401 -41.71 -11.25 -31.69
C GLU A 401 -41.03 -11.04 -33.06
N GLU A 402 -39.90 -10.34 -33.11
CA GLU A 402 -39.11 -10.18 -34.33
C GLU A 402 -38.54 -11.53 -34.81
N PHE A 403 -37.98 -12.33 -33.90
CA PHE A 403 -37.48 -13.67 -34.20
C PHE A 403 -38.59 -14.63 -34.66
N LYS A 404 -39.77 -14.56 -34.03
CA LYS A 404 -40.95 -15.35 -34.40
C LYS A 404 -41.44 -14.98 -35.80
N ASN A 405 -41.51 -13.69 -36.12
CA ASN A 405 -41.90 -13.22 -37.44
C ASN A 405 -40.88 -13.58 -38.53
N GLN A 406 -39.57 -13.61 -38.19
CA GLN A 406 -38.53 -14.10 -39.10
C GLN A 406 -38.64 -15.61 -39.34
N GLN A 407 -38.88 -16.43 -38.30
CA GLN A 407 -39.07 -17.89 -38.47
C GLN A 407 -40.36 -18.24 -39.24
N LEU A 408 -41.44 -17.48 -39.05
CA LEU A 408 -42.70 -17.66 -39.79
C LEU A 408 -42.57 -17.34 -41.30
N GLN A 409 -41.53 -16.62 -41.72
CA GLN A 409 -41.22 -16.41 -43.14
C GLN A 409 -40.38 -17.54 -43.76
N GLU A 410 -39.79 -18.43 -42.96
CA GLU A 410 -38.80 -19.41 -43.44
C GLU A 410 -39.17 -20.89 -43.22
N THR A 411 -40.33 -21.24 -42.64
CA THR A 411 -40.67 -22.66 -42.38
C THR A 411 -42.09 -23.08 -42.74
N ASP A 412 -42.18 -24.19 -43.48
CA ASP A 412 -43.41 -24.93 -43.80
C ASP A 412 -44.10 -25.46 -42.51
N THR A 413 -45.44 -25.54 -42.61
CA THR A 413 -46.41 -25.67 -41.50
C THR A 413 -46.24 -26.93 -40.64
N GLU A 414 -45.45 -27.92 -41.07
CA GLU A 414 -45.20 -29.18 -40.35
C GLU A 414 -44.09 -29.08 -39.29
N THR A 415 -43.21 -28.06 -39.34
CA THR A 415 -42.13 -27.90 -38.35
C THR A 415 -42.51 -27.08 -37.11
N MET A 416 -43.65 -26.39 -37.15
CA MET A 416 -44.05 -25.43 -36.12
C MET A 416 -44.52 -26.11 -34.82
N GLU A 417 -45.23 -27.25 -34.90
CA GLU A 417 -45.67 -28.00 -33.71
C GLU A 417 -44.47 -28.60 -32.92
N ASN A 418 -43.40 -29.00 -33.62
CA ASN A 418 -42.19 -29.51 -32.97
C ASN A 418 -41.38 -28.38 -32.30
N LEU A 419 -41.35 -27.19 -32.88
CA LEU A 419 -40.68 -26.02 -32.29
C LEU A 419 -41.45 -25.46 -31.09
N GLU A 420 -42.77 -25.36 -31.16
CA GLU A 420 -43.59 -24.94 -30.02
C GLU A 420 -43.45 -25.89 -28.83
N SER A 421 -43.43 -27.21 -29.06
CA SER A 421 -43.20 -28.19 -27.99
C SER A 421 -41.80 -28.06 -27.37
N THR A 422 -40.79 -27.71 -28.18
CA THR A 422 -39.40 -27.55 -27.71
C THR A 422 -39.22 -26.24 -26.95
N ILE A 423 -39.84 -25.16 -27.40
CA ILE A 423 -39.82 -23.85 -26.73
C ILE A 423 -40.56 -23.92 -25.40
N SER A 424 -41.75 -24.53 -25.35
CA SER A 424 -42.47 -24.77 -24.08
C SER A 424 -41.64 -25.60 -23.11
N ARG A 425 -40.93 -26.64 -23.60
CA ARG A 425 -40.04 -27.45 -22.76
C ARG A 425 -38.85 -26.65 -22.21
N ILE A 426 -38.25 -25.77 -23.01
CA ILE A 426 -37.14 -24.91 -22.58
C ILE A 426 -37.62 -23.81 -21.62
N LEU A 427 -38.82 -23.27 -21.84
CA LEU A 427 -39.45 -22.31 -20.94
C LEU A 427 -39.78 -22.95 -19.60
N ASP A 428 -40.34 -24.16 -19.58
CA ASP A 428 -40.59 -24.92 -18.35
C ASP A 428 -39.29 -25.30 -17.64
N GLU A 429 -38.24 -25.65 -18.38
CA GLU A 429 -36.93 -25.99 -17.80
C GLU A 429 -36.22 -24.74 -17.21
N LYS A 430 -36.38 -23.57 -17.84
CA LYS A 430 -35.87 -22.29 -17.32
C LYS A 430 -36.72 -21.74 -16.16
N LEU A 431 -38.05 -21.82 -16.22
CA LEU A 431 -38.93 -21.45 -15.11
C LEU A 431 -38.68 -22.34 -13.89
N SER A 432 -38.50 -23.65 -14.10
CA SER A 432 -38.18 -24.61 -13.03
C SER A 432 -36.79 -24.40 -12.42
N ARG A 433 -35.85 -23.77 -13.15
CA ARG A 433 -34.54 -23.36 -12.63
C ARG A 433 -34.54 -22.01 -11.92
N LEU A 434 -35.47 -21.10 -12.28
CA LEU A 434 -35.61 -19.78 -11.67
C LEU A 434 -36.53 -19.78 -10.43
N MET A 435 -37.47 -20.71 -10.33
CA MET A 435 -38.36 -20.84 -9.16
C MET A 435 -37.64 -21.16 -7.83
N PRO A 436 -36.59 -22.00 -7.76
CA PRO A 436 -35.84 -22.24 -6.52
C PRO A 436 -35.10 -21.00 -6.01
N GLN A 437 -34.84 -20.00 -6.86
CA GLN A 437 -34.20 -18.74 -6.46
C GLN A 437 -35.19 -17.72 -5.87
N LEU A 438 -36.51 -17.92 -6.07
CA LEU A 438 -37.57 -17.06 -5.53
C LEU A 438 -38.33 -17.69 -4.35
N GLN A 439 -38.19 -19.01 -4.10
CA GLN A 439 -38.95 -19.73 -3.06
C GLN A 439 -38.12 -20.49 -2.02
N GLN A 440 -36.80 -20.35 -1.95
CA GLN A 440 -36.05 -20.77 -0.76
C GLN A 440 -36.05 -19.68 0.33
N GLY A 441 -37.27 -19.47 0.84
CA GLY A 441 -37.58 -18.93 2.15
C GLY A 441 -38.76 -19.73 2.72
N GLU A 442 -38.44 -20.82 3.45
CA GLU A 442 -39.32 -21.59 4.35
C GLU A 442 -40.39 -22.49 3.67
N SER A 443 -40.66 -23.76 4.02
CA SER A 443 -40.40 -24.59 5.20
C SER A 443 -40.89 -26.04 4.96
N ASN A 444 -40.33 -27.03 5.68
CA ASN A 444 -41.12 -28.10 6.32
C ASN A 444 -40.33 -28.83 7.43
N SER A 445 -40.91 -28.77 8.63
CA SER A 445 -40.52 -29.36 9.93
C SER A 445 -41.31 -30.68 10.13
N THR A 446 -41.05 -31.64 11.04
CA THR A 446 -40.84 -31.50 12.50
C THR A 446 -40.56 -32.85 13.16
N ASN A 447 -39.71 -32.83 14.22
CA ASN A 447 -39.76 -33.57 15.52
C ASN A 447 -38.39 -34.16 15.89
N ASN A 448 -37.76 -33.87 17.03
CA ASN A 448 -38.03 -32.91 18.11
C ASN A 448 -36.76 -32.85 18.98
N LYS A 449 -36.19 -31.65 19.24
CA LYS A 449 -35.47 -31.25 20.48
C LYS A 449 -34.78 -29.87 20.31
N THR A 450 -35.35 -28.88 20.99
CA THR A 450 -34.71 -27.69 21.60
C THR A 450 -33.87 -26.72 20.75
N ALA A 451 -34.50 -25.59 20.40
CA ALA A 451 -34.03 -24.18 20.36
C ALA A 451 -32.59 -23.81 19.93
N LYS A 452 -32.47 -22.93 18.91
CA LYS A 452 -31.94 -21.55 19.05
C LYS A 452 -31.94 -20.77 17.73
N SER A 453 -32.46 -19.55 17.81
CA SER A 453 -32.45 -18.45 16.83
C SER A 453 -31.03 -18.00 16.44
N LYS A 454 -30.88 -17.41 15.25
CA LYS A 454 -29.72 -16.56 14.92
C LYS A 454 -30.05 -15.09 15.25
N PRO A 455 -29.10 -14.34 15.83
CA PRO A 455 -29.40 -13.11 16.57
C PRO A 455 -29.15 -11.84 15.72
N LYS A 456 -29.92 -10.79 16.06
CA LYS A 456 -29.60 -9.37 15.90
C LYS A 456 -28.09 -9.10 16.05
N GLU A 457 -27.57 -8.15 15.28
CA GLU A 457 -26.37 -7.41 15.69
C GLU A 457 -26.70 -6.71 17.01
N ASP A 458 -26.44 -7.40 18.11
CA ASP A 458 -26.33 -6.76 19.41
C ASP A 458 -25.13 -5.81 19.35
N ASP A 459 -25.33 -4.62 19.89
CA ASP A 459 -24.32 -3.69 20.40
C ASP A 459 -23.56 -4.32 21.60
N THR A 460 -23.24 -5.62 21.49
CA THR A 460 -22.47 -6.39 22.45
C THR A 460 -21.02 -6.12 22.16
N ASP A 461 -20.33 -5.55 23.14
CA ASP A 461 -18.88 -5.44 23.15
C ASP A 461 -18.24 -6.84 23.26
N TRP A 462 -18.06 -7.49 22.11
CA TRP A 462 -17.45 -8.81 22.00
C TRP A 462 -16.00 -8.81 22.52
N GLU A 463 -15.31 -7.67 22.52
CA GLU A 463 -13.94 -7.57 23.04
C GLU A 463 -13.90 -7.77 24.56
N SER A 464 -14.97 -7.38 25.27
CA SER A 464 -15.08 -7.54 26.74
C SER A 464 -15.43 -8.95 27.21
N MET A 465 -15.91 -9.84 26.32
CA MET A 465 -16.35 -11.19 26.68
C MET A 465 -15.16 -12.15 26.93
N SER A 466 -15.32 -13.11 27.83
CA SER A 466 -14.30 -14.14 28.07
C SER A 466 -14.17 -15.12 26.88
N SER A 467 -13.03 -15.80 26.77
CA SER A 467 -12.79 -16.78 25.70
C SER A 467 -13.73 -18.00 25.82
N GLU A 468 -14.09 -18.38 27.04
CA GLU A 468 -15.03 -19.45 27.35
C GLU A 468 -16.45 -19.11 26.87
N GLU A 469 -16.91 -17.87 27.08
CA GLU A 469 -18.22 -17.40 26.62
C GLU A 469 -18.27 -17.27 25.09
N LEU A 470 -17.19 -16.78 24.46
CA LEU A 470 -17.09 -16.69 23.00
C LEU A 470 -17.10 -18.07 22.32
N LYS A 471 -16.49 -19.09 22.93
CA LYS A 471 -16.51 -20.47 22.41
C LYS A 471 -17.93 -21.03 22.34
N GLN A 472 -18.82 -20.64 23.26
CA GLN A 472 -20.22 -21.09 23.28
C GLN A 472 -21.13 -20.30 22.33
N ASN A 473 -20.71 -19.11 21.88
CA ASN A 473 -21.51 -18.25 21.02
C ASN A 473 -21.21 -18.46 19.52
N LYS A 474 -22.26 -18.59 18.69
CA LYS A 474 -22.18 -18.81 17.23
C LYS A 474 -22.58 -17.60 16.40
N SER A 475 -22.79 -16.43 17.02
CA SER A 475 -23.09 -15.17 16.32
C SER A 475 -21.94 -14.74 15.41
N ARG A 476 -22.24 -13.89 14.41
CA ARG A 476 -21.22 -13.39 13.47
C ARG A 476 -20.16 -12.55 14.19
N GLY A 477 -20.57 -11.65 15.09
CA GLY A 477 -19.65 -10.86 15.92
C GLY A 477 -18.75 -11.71 16.81
N ALA A 478 -19.28 -12.75 17.46
CA ALA A 478 -18.46 -13.70 18.23
C ALA A 478 -17.46 -14.46 17.33
N ALA A 479 -17.84 -14.80 16.10
CA ALA A 479 -16.95 -15.45 15.14
C ALA A 479 -15.82 -14.52 14.69
N GLU A 480 -16.11 -13.25 14.44
CA GLU A 480 -15.09 -12.25 14.10
C GLU A 480 -14.11 -12.01 15.25
N GLU A 481 -14.61 -11.89 16.48
CA GLU A 481 -13.74 -11.71 17.65
C GLU A 481 -12.88 -12.96 17.93
N LYS A 482 -13.43 -14.17 17.77
CA LYS A 482 -12.65 -15.41 17.86
C LYS A 482 -11.53 -15.47 16.83
N LEU A 483 -11.81 -15.03 15.59
CA LEU A 483 -10.79 -14.96 14.53
C LEU A 483 -9.73 -13.90 14.84
N ARG A 484 -10.14 -12.72 15.34
CA ARG A 484 -9.22 -11.67 15.77
C ARG A 484 -8.31 -12.14 16.91
N ARG A 485 -8.87 -12.78 17.96
CA ARG A 485 -8.09 -13.37 19.07
C ARG A 485 -7.16 -14.48 18.61
N SER A 486 -7.60 -15.33 17.69
CA SER A 486 -6.77 -16.40 17.12
C SER A 486 -5.60 -15.83 16.31
N TYR A 487 -5.86 -14.81 15.49
CA TYR A 487 -4.82 -14.07 14.79
C TYR A 487 -3.82 -13.47 15.78
N LEU A 488 -4.28 -12.75 16.81
CA LEU A 488 -3.42 -12.17 17.84
C LEU A 488 -2.63 -13.22 18.64
N ALA A 489 -3.21 -14.40 18.89
CA ALA A 489 -2.53 -15.49 19.58
C ALA A 489 -1.37 -16.03 18.73
N ILE A 490 -1.58 -16.24 17.43
CA ILE A 490 -0.51 -16.68 16.52
C ILE A 490 0.56 -15.60 16.40
N THR A 491 0.18 -14.34 16.21
CA THR A 491 1.16 -13.26 16.08
C THR A 491 1.98 -13.11 17.37
N ASN A 492 1.34 -13.17 18.54
CA ASN A 492 2.01 -13.09 19.84
C ASN A 492 2.94 -14.29 20.09
N HIS A 493 2.53 -15.51 19.75
CA HIS A 493 3.38 -16.69 19.84
C HIS A 493 4.63 -16.54 18.98
N ASN A 494 4.45 -16.20 17.70
CA ASN A 494 5.56 -15.95 16.78
C ASN A 494 6.45 -14.79 17.25
N ASP A 495 5.84 -13.73 17.78
CA ASP A 495 6.53 -12.51 18.21
C ASP A 495 7.22 -12.62 19.56
N HIS A 496 6.91 -13.60 20.41
CA HIS A 496 7.46 -13.65 21.77
C HIS A 496 7.81 -15.04 22.29
N LYS A 497 7.03 -16.08 21.95
CA LYS A 497 7.20 -17.44 22.50
C LYS A 497 8.08 -18.34 21.64
N ALA A 498 7.97 -18.26 20.31
CA ALA A 498 8.75 -19.07 19.38
C ALA A 498 10.19 -18.56 19.29
N ARG A 499 11.03 -19.00 20.23
CA ARG A 499 12.43 -18.57 20.40
C ARG A 499 13.36 -19.76 20.55
N ASP A 500 14.58 -19.59 20.02
CA ASP A 500 15.67 -20.53 20.25
C ASP A 500 16.32 -20.30 21.63
N ASN A 501 17.29 -21.13 21.99
CA ASN A 501 18.02 -21.04 23.26
C ASN A 501 18.78 -19.70 23.44
N ASN A 502 18.92 -18.90 22.38
CA ASN A 502 19.59 -17.61 22.38
C ASN A 502 18.59 -16.44 22.36
N GLY A 503 17.28 -16.70 22.50
CA GLY A 503 16.24 -15.70 22.47
C GLY A 503 15.97 -15.10 21.08
N GLN A 504 16.45 -15.73 20.00
CA GLN A 504 16.17 -15.33 18.62
C GLN A 504 14.91 -16.04 18.09
N PRO A 505 14.16 -15.43 17.15
CA PRO A 505 13.05 -16.06 16.45
C PRO A 505 13.38 -17.47 15.91
N ASP A 506 12.69 -18.51 16.41
CA ASP A 506 12.84 -19.88 15.90
C ASP A 506 11.70 -20.24 14.93
N THR A 507 12.00 -20.20 13.63
CA THR A 507 11.04 -20.53 12.57
C THR A 507 10.48 -21.96 12.66
N ASN A 508 11.17 -22.89 13.34
CA ASN A 508 10.68 -24.25 13.56
C ASN A 508 9.54 -24.33 14.58
N GLN A 509 9.44 -23.33 15.46
CA GLN A 509 8.38 -23.21 16.46
C GLN A 509 7.27 -22.23 16.05
N MET A 510 7.47 -21.50 14.95
CA MET A 510 6.52 -20.53 14.41
C MET A 510 5.44 -21.16 13.55
N TRP A 511 4.30 -20.49 13.47
CA TRP A 511 3.16 -20.92 12.66
C TRP A 511 2.82 -19.88 11.60
N VAL A 512 2.66 -20.31 10.34
CA VAL A 512 2.14 -19.43 9.29
C VAL A 512 0.65 -19.18 9.56
N ILE A 513 0.23 -17.92 9.46
CA ILE A 513 -1.18 -17.55 9.57
C ILE A 513 -1.85 -17.91 8.25
N ASN A 514 -2.63 -18.99 8.25
CA ASN A 514 -3.39 -19.47 7.11
C ASN A 514 -4.78 -19.97 7.54
N ASN A 515 -5.61 -20.37 6.57
CA ASN A 515 -6.99 -20.79 6.86
C ASN A 515 -7.04 -21.94 7.87
N GLN A 516 -6.15 -22.92 7.75
CA GLN A 516 -6.11 -24.07 8.65
C GLN A 516 -5.78 -23.65 10.10
N ALA A 517 -4.73 -22.85 10.29
CA ALA A 517 -4.30 -22.40 11.62
C ALA A 517 -5.39 -21.57 12.33
N LEU A 518 -6.00 -20.62 11.62
CA LEU A 518 -7.09 -19.83 12.17
C LEU A 518 -8.33 -20.68 12.47
N ARG A 519 -8.64 -21.67 11.63
CA ARG A 519 -9.76 -22.59 11.85
C ARG A 519 -9.57 -23.45 13.10
N GLN A 520 -8.35 -23.96 13.33
CA GLN A 520 -8.01 -24.76 14.49
C GLN A 520 -8.12 -23.96 15.80
N LEU A 521 -7.55 -22.74 15.86
CA LEU A 521 -7.61 -21.91 17.07
C LEU A 521 -8.98 -21.32 17.35
N SER A 522 -9.68 -20.84 16.31
CA SER A 522 -10.97 -20.16 16.50
C SER A 522 -12.14 -21.12 16.62
N GLY A 523 -12.03 -22.34 16.08
CA GLY A 523 -13.15 -23.26 15.90
C GLY A 523 -14.22 -22.75 14.91
N CYS A 524 -13.95 -21.68 14.18
CA CYS A 524 -14.90 -21.07 13.24
C CYS A 524 -15.00 -21.86 11.92
N ASN A 525 -16.07 -21.65 11.16
CA ASN A 525 -16.25 -22.27 9.84
C ASN A 525 -15.18 -21.77 8.85
N GLY A 526 -14.60 -22.65 8.04
CA GLY A 526 -13.54 -22.31 7.07
C GLY A 526 -13.91 -21.25 6.03
N MET A 527 -15.19 -21.10 5.69
CA MET A 527 -15.68 -20.06 4.79
C MET A 527 -15.69 -18.68 5.46
N LEU A 528 -16.08 -18.60 6.74
CA LEU A 528 -15.97 -17.38 7.55
C LEU A 528 -14.51 -17.00 7.77
N VAL A 529 -13.64 -18.00 8.00
CA VAL A 529 -12.19 -17.78 8.09
C VAL A 529 -11.66 -17.19 6.78
N LYS A 530 -12.09 -17.72 5.62
CA LYS A 530 -11.65 -17.22 4.31
C LYS A 530 -12.07 -15.75 4.09
N ASP A 531 -13.34 -15.43 4.32
CA ASP A 531 -13.87 -14.06 4.21
C ASP A 531 -13.11 -13.08 5.12
N TRP A 532 -12.89 -13.47 6.37
CA TRP A 532 -12.12 -12.67 7.31
C TRP A 532 -10.67 -12.49 6.87
N MET A 533 -10.02 -13.56 6.38
CA MET A 533 -8.65 -13.51 5.86
C MET A 533 -8.51 -12.61 4.62
N GLU A 534 -9.53 -12.56 3.75
CA GLU A 534 -9.53 -11.70 2.56
C GLU A 534 -9.50 -10.22 2.96
N ARG A 535 -10.35 -9.83 3.93
CA ARG A 535 -10.38 -8.48 4.51
C ARG A 535 -9.10 -8.11 5.26
N HIS A 536 -8.43 -9.08 5.87
CA HIS A 536 -7.21 -8.86 6.66
C HIS A 536 -5.94 -9.34 5.94
N LYS A 537 -6.01 -9.53 4.62
CA LYS A 537 -4.96 -10.20 3.84
C LYS A 537 -3.61 -9.51 3.98
N THR A 538 -3.60 -8.18 3.96
CA THR A 538 -2.37 -7.38 4.10
C THR A 538 -1.68 -7.64 5.44
N ALA A 539 -2.43 -7.63 6.56
CA ALA A 539 -1.87 -7.86 7.89
C ALA A 539 -1.32 -9.28 8.07
N ILE A 540 -2.04 -10.28 7.54
CA ILE A 540 -1.63 -11.68 7.52
C ILE A 540 -0.35 -11.87 6.71
N ASP A 541 -0.31 -11.31 5.50
CA ASP A 541 0.85 -11.41 4.61
C ASP A 541 2.07 -10.70 5.24
N ASP A 542 1.90 -9.54 5.86
CA ASP A 542 2.97 -8.81 6.54
C ASP A 542 3.58 -9.63 7.69
N HIS A 543 2.75 -10.24 8.53
CA HIS A 543 3.24 -11.08 9.63
C HIS A 543 3.97 -12.32 9.13
N ASN A 544 3.42 -13.00 8.12
CA ASN A 544 4.07 -14.17 7.53
C ASN A 544 5.40 -13.79 6.86
N ASN A 545 5.44 -12.66 6.15
CA ASN A 545 6.65 -12.16 5.50
C ASN A 545 7.71 -11.68 6.50
N LYS A 546 7.31 -11.11 7.65
CA LYS A 546 8.22 -10.69 8.74
C LYS A 546 9.18 -11.80 9.15
N TYR A 547 8.73 -13.05 9.11
CA TYR A 547 9.49 -14.24 9.50
C TYR A 547 9.81 -15.19 8.33
N GLY A 548 9.43 -14.84 7.10
CA GLY A 548 9.66 -15.67 5.91
C GLY A 548 8.88 -16.99 5.92
N LEU A 549 7.68 -17.01 6.48
CA LEU A 549 6.85 -18.22 6.62
C LEU A 549 6.09 -18.49 5.31
N GLY A 550 6.34 -19.64 4.68
CA GLY A 550 5.69 -20.04 3.43
C GLY A 550 4.32 -20.71 3.61
N ILE A 551 3.57 -20.87 2.52
CA ILE A 551 2.21 -21.45 2.55
C ILE A 551 2.15 -22.90 3.08
N TYR A 552 3.24 -23.65 2.96
CA TYR A 552 3.36 -25.03 3.43
C TYR A 552 4.07 -25.15 4.80
N HIS A 553 4.36 -24.03 5.47
CA HIS A 553 5.17 -24.02 6.69
C HIS A 553 4.58 -24.84 7.84
N ASN A 554 3.24 -24.94 7.92
CA ASN A 554 2.54 -25.71 8.96
C ASN A 554 2.40 -27.20 8.62
N LYS A 555 2.83 -27.64 7.43
CA LYS A 555 2.60 -29.02 6.98
C LYS A 555 3.36 -30.01 7.89
N GLY A 556 2.63 -30.95 8.48
CA GLY A 556 3.20 -31.99 9.35
C GLY A 556 3.50 -31.56 10.78
N ARG A 557 3.12 -30.34 11.20
CA ARG A 557 3.38 -29.81 12.56
C ARG A 557 2.30 -30.11 13.61
N GLY A 558 1.27 -30.87 13.26
CA GLY A 558 0.19 -31.24 14.19
C GLY A 558 -0.87 -30.15 14.38
N ASP A 559 -1.53 -30.14 15.54
CA ASP A 559 -2.54 -29.14 15.88
C ASP A 559 -1.89 -27.92 16.55
N ILE A 560 -2.15 -26.73 15.98
CA ILE A 560 -1.64 -25.46 16.50
C ILE A 560 -2.14 -25.16 17.92
N THR A 561 -3.29 -25.70 18.33
CA THR A 561 -3.82 -25.48 19.70
C THR A 561 -2.92 -26.05 20.78
N GLU A 562 -2.12 -27.07 20.47
CA GLU A 562 -1.15 -27.65 21.43
C GLU A 562 0.05 -26.72 21.64
N ALA A 563 0.41 -25.94 20.63
CA ALA A 563 1.53 -25.00 20.66
C ALA A 563 1.12 -23.61 21.20
N ILE A 564 -0.13 -23.21 20.98
CA ILE A 564 -0.65 -21.87 21.26
C ILE A 564 -1.90 -22.02 22.13
N ASN A 565 -1.70 -22.33 23.40
CA ASN A 565 -2.70 -22.11 24.47
C ASN A 565 -2.46 -20.77 25.16
#